data_AF-A0A7T8ED21-F1
#
_entry.id   AF-A0A7T8ED21-F1
#
_cell.length_a   1.000
_cell.length_b   1.000
_cell.length_c   1.000
_cell.angle_alpha   90.00
_cell.angle_beta   90.00
_cell.angle_gamma   90.00
#
_symmetry.space_group_name_H-M   'P 1'
#
loop_
_entity.id
_entity.type
_entity.pdbx_description
1 polymer ?
#
loop_
_entity_poly.entity_id
_entity_poly.type
_entity_poly.pdbx_seq_one_letter_code
_entity_poly.pdbx_strand_id
1 'polypeptide(L)' 'MTAELKKLFLCALSRREIEHEISMAETMIEIEGSCFPDCTFEDGYIAALNYVLGCQGSNVREEYEQLISERHDAETETA' A
#
# COMPACT_ATOMS: atom_id res chain seq x y z
N MET A 1 -26.97 -13.99 -24.55
CA MET A 1 -25.80 -13.47 -23.84
C MET A 1 -26.01 -11.98 -23.65
N THR A 2 -26.70 -11.63 -22.57
CA THR A 2 -26.93 -10.24 -22.16
C THR A 2 -25.59 -9.61 -21.85
N ALA A 3 -25.30 -8.47 -22.46
CA ALA A 3 -24.18 -7.63 -22.09
C ALA A 3 -24.30 -7.37 -20.59
N GLU A 4 -23.47 -8.04 -19.79
CA GLU A 4 -23.21 -7.57 -18.44
C GLU A 4 -22.71 -6.15 -18.64
N LEU A 5 -23.55 -5.17 -18.32
CA LEU A 5 -23.08 -3.82 -18.07
C LEU A 5 -21.88 -4.02 -17.17
N LYS A 6 -20.66 -3.79 -17.68
CA LYS A 6 -19.45 -3.69 -16.86
C LYS A 6 -19.88 -2.80 -15.71
N LYS A 7 -20.09 -3.37 -14.53
CA LYS A 7 -20.37 -2.58 -13.32
C LYS A 7 -19.19 -1.63 -13.30
N LEU A 8 -19.49 -0.34 -13.47
CA LEU A 8 -18.47 0.70 -13.39
C LEU A 8 -17.76 0.42 -12.06
N PHE A 9 -16.49 0.02 -12.15
CA PHE A 9 -15.66 -0.18 -10.98
C PHE A 9 -15.50 1.20 -10.37
N LEU A 10 -16.37 1.53 -9.43
CA LEU A 10 -16.24 2.69 -8.58
C LEU A 10 -15.15 2.32 -7.59
N CYS A 11 -13.91 2.62 -7.97
CA CYS A 11 -12.80 2.65 -7.02
C CYS A 11 -13.15 3.70 -5.96
N ALA A 12 -13.13 3.30 -4.69
CA ALA A 12 -13.42 4.22 -3.59
C ALA A 12 -12.36 5.34 -3.49
N LEU A 13 -11.16 5.06 -4.01
CA LEU A 13 -10.00 5.92 -4.00
C LEU A 13 -9.81 6.64 -5.34
N SER A 14 -9.31 7.85 -5.29
CA SER A 14 -8.81 8.54 -6.46
C SER A 14 -7.53 7.88 -6.98
N ARG A 15 -7.25 8.07 -8.27
CA ARG A 15 -5.99 7.63 -8.88
C ARG A 15 -4.76 8.11 -8.09
N ARG A 16 -4.79 9.35 -7.59
CA ARG A 16 -3.69 9.94 -6.84
C ARG A 16 -3.45 9.23 -5.50
N GLU A 17 -4.51 8.82 -4.81
CA GLU A 17 -4.39 8.07 -3.55
C GLU A 17 -3.77 6.69 -3.78
N ILE A 18 -4.13 6.03 -4.86
CA ILE A 18 -3.53 4.74 -5.24
C ILE A 18 -2.06 4.91 -5.63
N GLU A 19 -1.73 5.92 -6.44
CA GLU A 19 -0.33 6.22 -6.81
C GLU A 19 0.54 6.53 -5.58
N HIS A 20 -0.02 7.24 -4.59
CA HIS A 20 0.67 7.49 -3.33
C HIS A 20 0.89 6.20 -2.53
N GLU A 21 -0.10 5.31 -2.48
CA GLU A 21 0.02 4.00 -1.84
C GLU A 21 1.14 3.16 -2.45
N ILE A 22 1.20 3.13 -3.80
CA ILE A 22 2.25 2.42 -4.53
C ILE A 22 3.63 2.98 -4.18
N SER A 23 3.78 4.31 -4.16
CA SER A 23 5.05 4.95 -3.82
C SER A 23 5.52 4.62 -2.40
N MET A 24 4.61 4.55 -1.42
CA MET A 24 4.95 4.11 -0.06
C MET A 24 5.44 2.67 -0.05
N ALA A 25 4.74 1.77 -0.75
CA ALA A 25 5.09 0.35 -0.82
C ALA A 25 6.45 0.13 -1.50
N GLU A 26 6.71 0.81 -2.61
CA GLU A 26 8.00 0.79 -3.31
C GLU A 26 9.14 1.24 -2.38
N THR A 27 8.94 2.33 -1.64
CA THR A 27 9.95 2.86 -0.71
C THR A 27 10.27 1.86 0.41
N MET A 28 9.25 1.23 0.99
CA MET A 28 9.46 0.21 2.02
C MET A 28 10.19 -1.01 1.46
N ILE A 29 9.86 -1.44 0.24
CA ILE A 29 10.54 -2.57 -0.41
C ILE A 29 12.03 -2.26 -0.62
N GLU A 30 12.36 -1.03 -1.02
CA GLU A 30 13.74 -0.60 -1.22
C GLU A 30 14.55 -0.56 0.09
N ILE A 31 13.92 -0.22 1.22
CA ILE A 31 14.62 -0.02 2.50
C ILE A 31 14.69 -1.32 3.32
N GLU A 32 13.58 -2.05 3.46
CA GLU A 32 13.46 -3.22 4.34
C GLU A 32 13.20 -4.54 3.61
N GLY A 33 12.97 -4.50 2.29
CA GLY A 33 12.76 -5.69 1.46
C GLY A 33 11.29 -6.00 1.22
N SER A 34 10.61 -6.72 2.11
CA SER A 34 9.16 -6.96 1.99
C SER A 34 8.47 -6.39 3.21
N CYS A 35 7.44 -5.56 3.01
CA CYS A 35 6.53 -5.12 4.08
C CYS A 35 5.75 -6.30 4.68
N PHE A 36 5.77 -7.47 4.03
CA PHE A 36 5.01 -8.65 4.43
C PHE A 36 5.89 -9.89 4.34
N PRO A 37 6.83 -10.10 5.29
CA PRO A 37 7.71 -11.27 5.28
C PRO A 37 6.96 -12.58 5.58
N ASP A 38 5.87 -12.49 6.34
CA ASP A 38 5.08 -13.66 6.79
C ASP A 38 3.81 -13.91 5.95
N CYS A 39 3.51 -13.07 4.96
CA CYS A 39 2.31 -13.20 4.14
C CYS A 39 2.62 -13.88 2.80
N THR A 40 1.62 -14.53 2.20
CA THR A 40 1.78 -15.05 0.84
C THR A 40 1.56 -13.94 -0.20
N PHE A 41 1.96 -14.22 -1.45
CA PHE A 41 1.66 -13.35 -2.58
C PHE A 41 0.15 -13.13 -2.75
N GLU A 42 -0.66 -14.19 -2.56
CA GLU A 42 -2.12 -14.13 -2.64
C GLU A 42 -2.73 -13.24 -1.56
N ASP A 43 -2.21 -13.27 -0.33
CA ASP A 43 -2.67 -12.40 0.76
C ASP A 43 -2.46 -10.92 0.41
N GLY A 44 -1.28 -10.58 -0.13
CA GLY A 44 -0.98 -9.23 -0.60
C GLY A 44 -1.89 -8.78 -1.75
N TYR A 45 -2.18 -9.69 -2.69
CA TYR A 45 -3.09 -9.41 -3.80
C TYR A 45 -4.53 -9.15 -3.32
N ILE A 46 -5.02 -9.95 -2.36
CA ILE A 46 -6.34 -9.77 -1.75
C ILE A 46 -6.41 -8.44 -1.00
N ALA A 47 -5.38 -8.11 -0.20
CA ALA A 47 -5.32 -6.85 0.54
C ALA A 47 -5.36 -5.63 -0.40
N ALA A 48 -4.58 -5.64 -1.48
CA ALA A 48 -4.56 -4.56 -2.46
C ALA A 48 -5.93 -4.35 -3.13
N LEU A 49 -6.63 -5.44 -3.49
CA LEU A 49 -7.98 -5.34 -4.06
C LEU A 49 -8.99 -4.80 -3.05
N ASN A 50 -8.93 -5.24 -1.80
CA ASN A 50 -9.82 -4.74 -0.74
C ASN A 50 -9.55 -3.25 -0.44
N TYR A 51 -8.30 -2.80 -0.51
CA TYR A 51 -7.96 -1.38 -0.40
C TYR A 51 -8.56 -0.55 -1.54
N VAL A 52 -8.38 -0.97 -2.79
CA VAL A 52 -8.94 -0.30 -3.98
C VAL A 52 -10.48 -0.24 -3.94
N LEU A 53 -11.12 -1.28 -3.37
CA LEU A 53 -12.56 -1.31 -3.17
C LEU A 53 -13.03 -0.51 -1.94
N GLY A 54 -12.11 0.02 -1.12
CA GLY A 54 -12.44 0.72 0.13
C GLY A 54 -13.01 -0.21 1.21
N CYS A 55 -12.84 -1.53 1.07
CA CYS A 55 -13.25 -2.52 2.06
C CYS A 55 -12.24 -2.65 3.21
N GLN A 56 -11.00 -2.21 2.99
CA GLN A 56 -9.91 -2.24 3.96
C GLN A 56 -9.10 -0.94 3.86
N GLY A 57 -8.51 -0.51 4.99
CA GLY A 57 -7.56 0.60 5.00
C GLY A 57 -6.21 0.23 4.37
N SER A 58 -5.34 1.22 4.27
CA SER A 58 -3.94 1.02 3.88
C SER A 58 -3.26 0.04 4.83
N ASN A 59 -2.57 -0.95 4.27
CA ASN A 59 -1.71 -1.88 5.00
C ASN A 59 -0.23 -1.45 4.99
N VAL A 60 0.11 -0.39 4.25
CA VAL A 60 1.49 0.08 4.03
C VAL A 60 1.77 1.36 4.81
N ARG A 61 0.76 2.21 5.03
CA ARG A 61 0.95 3.57 5.55
C ARG A 61 1.56 3.62 6.93
N GLU A 62 1.06 2.81 7.86
CA GLU A 62 1.55 2.83 9.26
C GLU A 62 3.01 2.41 9.33
N GLU A 63 3.37 1.32 8.65
CA GLU A 63 4.76 0.85 8.61
C GLU A 63 5.67 1.83 7.84
N TYR A 64 5.17 2.45 6.76
CA TYR A 64 5.91 3.49 6.05
C TYR A 64 6.19 4.72 6.93
N GLU A 65 5.18 5.22 7.66
CA GLU A 65 5.33 6.36 8.56
C GLU A 65 6.32 6.06 9.69
N GLN A 66 6.27 4.85 10.25
CA GLN A 66 7.22 4.40 11.25
C GLN A 66 8.65 4.34 10.69
N LEU A 67 8.83 3.71 9.53
CA LEU A 67 10.13 3.56 8.88
C LEU A 67 10.77 4.92 8.55
N ILE A 68 9.99 5.87 8.05
CA ILE A 68 10.47 7.23 7.78
C ILE A 68 10.83 7.96 9.07
N SER A 69 10.04 7.80 10.14
CA SER A 69 10.34 8.40 11.45
C SER A 69 11.65 7.85 12.03
N GLU A 70 11.84 6.53 12.02
CA GLU A 70 13.05 5.87 12.52
C GLU A 70 14.29 6.29 11.73
N ARG A 71 14.19 6.42 10.41
CA ARG A 71 15.28 6.94 9.57
C ARG A 71 15.63 8.39 9.88
N HIS A 72 14.63 9.24 10.10
CA HIS A 72 14.85 10.65 10.43
C HIS A 72 15.60 10.80 11.76
N ASP A 73 15.25 9.98 12.76
CA ASP A 73 15.91 9.99 14.07
C ASP A 73 17.38 9.50 13.95
N ALA A 74 17.64 8.46 13.14
CA ALA A 74 18.99 7.95 12.89
C ALA A 74 19.91 8.95 12.17
N GLU A 75 19.37 9.76 11.25
CA GLU A 75 20.14 10.83 10.58
C GLU A 75 20.43 12.02 11.53
N THR A 76 19.57 12.24 12.54
CA THR A 76 19.72 13.35 13.49
C THR A 76 20.71 13.02 14.62
N GLU A 77 20.85 11.74 15.01
CA GLU A 77 21.85 11.29 15.99
C GLU A 77 23.29 11.22 15.43
N THR A 78 23.46 11.25 14.11
CA THR A 78 24.77 11.15 13.44
C THR A 78 25.32 12.49 12.93
N ALA A 79 24.59 13.60 13.13
CA ALA A 79 24.95 14.97 12.77
C ALA A 79 25.43 15.80 13.98
#